data_AF-A0A354JTC5-F1
#
_entry.id   AF-A0A354JTC5-F1
#
_cell.length_a   1.000
_cell.length_b   1.000
_cell.length_c   1.000
_cell.angle_alpha   90.00
_cell.angle_beta   90.00
_cell.angle_gamma   90.00
#
_symmetry.space_group_name_H-M   'P 1'
#
loop_
_entity.id
_entity.type
_entity.pdbx_description
1 polymer ?
#
loop_
_entity_poly.entity_id
_entity_poly.type
_entity_poly.pdbx_seq_one_letter_code
_entity_poly.pdbx_strand_id
1 'polypeptide(L)'
;MPYSYDRIWIYAIWLTKERLPLINSSAEIIKQIKGSSSHYINQQSNLIDKFAWQTSYAPHSVSESVVDKVYEYIFKQKQHHQKCSFQAEYLELIKLHSVQTNLI
;
A
#
# COMPACT_ATOMS: atom_id res chain seq x y z
N MET A 1 -9.42 16.29 -9.42
CA MET A 1 -8.58 15.64 -10.45
C MET A 1 -7.70 16.71 -11.08
N PRO A 2 -6.39 16.46 -11.23
CA PRO A 2 -5.92 15.67 -12.36
C PRO A 2 -5.18 14.40 -11.95
N TYR A 3 -5.09 13.51 -12.93
CA TYR A 3 -4.60 12.15 -12.85
C TYR A 3 -3.06 12.14 -12.80
N SER A 4 -2.48 11.98 -11.60
CA SER A 4 -1.05 11.64 -11.49
C SER A 4 -0.89 10.17 -11.87
N TYR A 5 -0.17 9.91 -12.96
CA TYR A 5 0.04 8.58 -13.52
C TYR A 5 1.13 7.76 -12.81
N ASP A 6 1.68 8.22 -11.68
CA ASP A 6 2.72 7.51 -10.93
C ASP A 6 2.21 7.03 -9.57
N ARG A 7 1.27 6.07 -9.58
CA ARG A 7 0.84 5.39 -8.35
C ARG A 7 1.91 4.41 -7.90
N ILE A 8 2.87 4.87 -7.11
CA ILE A 8 3.79 4.00 -6.40
C ILE A 8 3.03 3.41 -5.20
N TRP A 9 3.07 2.08 -5.07
CA TRP A 9 2.50 1.36 -3.93
C TRP A 9 3.64 0.85 -3.07
N ILE A 10 3.67 1.25 -1.81
CA ILE A 10 4.60 0.69 -0.81
C ILE A 10 3.82 -0.35 -0.02
N TYR A 11 4.16 -1.62 -0.21
CA TYR A 11 3.73 -2.71 0.66
C TYR A 11 4.83 -2.98 1.68
N ALA A 12 4.59 -2.61 2.94
CA ALA A 12 5.51 -2.88 4.04
C ALA A 12 4.94 -4.01 4.92
N ILE A 13 5.66 -5.12 5.02
CA ILE A 13 5.32 -6.24 5.92
C ILE A 13 6.06 -6.02 7.25
N TRP A 14 5.33 -6.00 8.36
CA TRP A 14 5.91 -5.98 9.70
C TRP A 14 5.47 -7.21 10.49
N LEU A 15 6.45 -7.92 11.06
CA LEU A 15 6.28 -9.08 11.93
C LEU A 15 6.44 -8.63 13.39
N THR A 16 5.47 -8.90 14.26
CA THR A 16 5.66 -9.01 15.74
C THR A 16 4.35 -9.36 16.48
N LYS A 17 4.53 -9.94 17.67
CA LYS A 17 3.51 -10.61 18.50
C LYS A 17 2.59 -9.66 19.30
N GLU A 18 2.87 -8.35 19.36
CA GLU A 18 2.01 -7.35 20.04
C GLU A 18 1.86 -6.07 19.20
N ARG A 19 0.62 -5.73 18.83
CA ARG A 19 0.36 -4.89 17.63
C ARG A 19 -0.06 -3.43 17.91
N LEU A 20 -0.76 -3.15 19.01
CA LEU A 20 -1.38 -1.84 19.26
C LEU A 20 -0.38 -0.65 19.35
N PRO A 21 0.75 -0.76 20.09
CA PRO A 21 1.71 0.34 20.17
C PRO A 21 2.46 0.57 18.86
N LEU A 22 2.64 -0.49 18.08
CA LEU A 22 3.43 -0.49 16.85
C LEU A 22 2.64 -0.03 15.63
N ILE A 23 1.31 -0.12 15.63
CA ILE A 23 0.48 0.44 14.55
C ILE A 23 0.69 1.96 14.45
N ASN A 24 0.66 2.66 15.59
CA ASN A 24 0.93 4.10 15.63
C ASN A 24 2.36 4.43 15.18
N SER A 25 3.34 3.61 15.56
CA SER A 25 4.73 3.74 15.09
C SER A 25 4.86 3.50 13.58
N SER A 26 4.23 2.45 13.06
CA SER A 26 4.24 2.11 11.63
C SER A 26 3.59 3.20 10.77
N ALA A 27 2.54 3.83 11.30
CA ALA A 27 1.86 4.95 10.67
C ALA A 27 2.77 6.19 10.54
N GLU A 28 3.47 6.56 11.62
CA GLU A 28 4.45 7.64 11.58
C GLU A 28 5.64 7.32 10.66
N ILE A 29 6.12 6.08 10.65
CA ILE A 29 7.18 5.64 9.72
C ILE A 29 6.72 5.78 8.27
N ILE A 30 5.53 5.28 7.91
CA ILE A 30 4.99 5.40 6.55
C ILE A 30 4.82 6.88 6.17
N LYS A 31 4.33 7.71 7.10
CA LYS A 31 4.18 9.15 6.89
C LYS A 31 5.53 9.83 6.63
N GLN A 32 6.57 9.50 7.39
CA GLN A 32 7.92 10.01 7.15
C GLN A 32 8.48 9.56 5.81
N ILE A 33 8.36 8.27 5.46
CA ILE A 33 8.82 7.73 4.17
C ILE A 33 8.11 8.46 3.02
N LYS A 34 6.78 8.61 3.11
CA LYS A 34 5.99 9.32 2.10
C LYS A 34 6.43 10.79 1.99
N GLY A 35 6.57 11.50 3.12
CA GLY A 35 6.98 12.90 3.15
C GLY A 35 8.37 13.13 2.54
N SER A 36 9.37 12.39 3.02
CA SER A 36 10.76 12.52 2.59
C SER A 36 10.94 12.17 1.11
N SER A 37 10.29 11.10 0.64
CA SER A 37 10.34 10.71 -0.77
C SER A 37 9.62 11.71 -1.68
N SER A 38 8.45 12.23 -1.29
CA SER A 38 7.79 13.30 -2.03
C SER A 38 8.65 14.55 -2.11
N HIS A 39 9.30 14.93 -1.01
CA HIS A 39 10.20 16.09 -1.00
C HIS A 39 11.41 15.88 -1.92
N TYR A 40 12.03 14.70 -1.91
CA TYR A 40 13.18 14.37 -2.76
C TYR A 40 12.81 14.32 -4.25
N ILE A 41 11.70 13.66 -4.59
CA ILE A 41 11.22 13.53 -5.97
C ILE A 41 10.86 14.91 -6.53
N ASN A 42 10.11 15.72 -5.77
CA ASN A 42 9.70 17.06 -6.22
C ASN A 42 10.84 18.09 -6.32
N GLN A 43 12.02 17.80 -5.77
CA GLN A 43 13.21 18.61 -5.98
C GLN A 43 13.91 18.34 -7.31
N GLN A 44 13.54 17.26 -8.03
CA GLN A 44 14.09 16.98 -9.34
C GLN A 44 13.49 17.93 -10.38
N SER A 45 14.34 18.60 -11.18
CA SER A 45 13.94 19.69 -12.09
C SER A 45 13.09 19.25 -13.30
N ASN A 46 12.86 17.95 -13.48
CA ASN A 46 12.35 17.38 -14.73
C ASN A 46 10.95 16.75 -14.60
N LEU A 47 10.22 17.07 -13.53
CA LEU A 47 8.86 16.57 -13.36
C LEU A 47 7.86 17.47 -14.08
N ILE A 48 7.01 16.85 -14.91
CA ILE A 48 5.91 17.54 -15.61
C ILE A 48 4.89 18.07 -14.59
N ASP A 49 4.66 17.33 -13.50
CA ASP A 49 3.76 17.67 -12.41
C ASP A 49 4.37 17.31 -11.04
N LYS A 50 3.87 17.96 -9.97
CA LYS A 50 4.28 17.60 -8.60
C LYS A 50 3.83 16.18 -8.27
N PHE A 51 4.78 15.35 -7.84
CA PHE A 51 4.52 14.03 -7.29
C PHE A 51 3.85 14.14 -5.92
N ALA A 52 2.78 13.39 -5.71
CA ALA A 52 2.13 13.24 -4.42
C ALA A 52 1.69 11.79 -4.23
N TRP A 53 1.89 11.26 -3.02
CA TRP A 53 1.33 9.98 -2.63
C TRP A 53 -0.19 10.05 -2.48
N GLN A 54 -0.84 8.90 -2.59
CA GLN A 54 -2.20 8.73 -2.08
C GLN A 54 -2.28 9.05 -0.58
N THR A 55 -3.38 9.69 -0.18
CA THR A 55 -3.63 10.15 1.21
C THR A 55 -3.67 8.99 2.19
N SER A 56 -4.25 7.86 1.78
CA SER A 56 -4.44 6.69 2.63
C SER A 56 -3.27 5.71 2.57
N TYR A 57 -3.13 4.93 3.64
CA TYR A 57 -2.30 3.74 3.71
C TYR A 57 -2.88 2.83 4.80
N ALA A 58 -2.64 1.53 4.69
CA ALA A 58 -3.17 0.55 5.62
C ALA A 58 -2.05 -0.41 6.03
N PRO A 59 -1.43 -0.22 7.22
CA PRO A 59 -0.45 -1.16 7.73
C PRO A 59 -1.16 -2.45 8.16
N HIS A 60 -0.68 -3.59 7.66
CA HIS A 60 -1.22 -4.90 8.01
C HIS A 60 -0.12 -5.76 8.61
N SER A 61 -0.41 -6.30 9.79
CA SER A 61 0.40 -7.34 10.43
C SER A 61 0.01 -8.71 9.89
N VAL A 62 1.00 -9.55 9.60
CA VAL A 62 0.78 -10.93 9.13
C VAL A 62 1.35 -11.93 10.12
N SER A 63 0.72 -13.10 10.23
CA SER A 63 1.26 -14.18 11.05
C SER A 63 2.55 -14.71 10.42
N GLU A 64 3.53 -15.09 11.26
CA GLU A 64 4.80 -15.64 10.80
C GLU A 64 4.63 -16.82 9.84
N SER A 65 3.67 -17.70 10.14
CA SER A 65 3.34 -18.88 9.32
C SER A 65 2.84 -18.58 7.91
N VAL A 66 2.50 -17.33 7.59
CA VAL A 66 2.01 -16.92 6.26
C VAL A 66 2.93 -15.92 5.57
N VAL A 67 4.09 -15.58 6.16
CA VAL A 67 5.01 -14.57 5.62
C VAL A 67 5.43 -14.89 4.19
N ASP A 68 5.86 -16.12 3.92
CA ASP A 68 6.31 -16.51 2.59
C ASP A 68 5.21 -16.37 1.54
N LYS A 69 3.96 -16.70 1.91
CA LYS A 69 2.81 -16.55 1.02
C LYS A 69 2.54 -15.06 0.71
N VAL A 70 2.64 -14.21 1.73
CA VAL A 70 2.44 -12.76 1.59
C VAL A 70 3.57 -12.14 0.77
N TYR A 71 4.81 -12.57 0.98
CA TYR A 71 5.96 -12.16 0.19
C TYR A 71 5.78 -12.51 -1.28
N GLU A 72 5.44 -13.77 -1.58
CA GLU A 72 5.19 -14.24 -2.95
C GLU A 72 4.04 -13.48 -3.62
N TYR A 73 2.98 -13.18 -2.88
CA TYR A 73 1.87 -12.34 -3.35
C TYR A 73 2.34 -10.93 -3.73
N ILE A 74 3.09 -10.25 -2.85
CA ILE A 74 3.62 -8.90 -3.12
C ILE A 74 4.64 -8.92 -4.26
N PHE A 75 5.46 -9.95 -4.36
CA PHE A 75 6.43 -10.08 -5.45
C PHE A 75 5.76 -10.18 -6.82
N LYS A 76 4.63 -10.90 -6.90
CA LYS A 76 3.88 -11.12 -8.15
C LYS A 76 2.85 -10.04 -8.48
N GLN A 77 2.59 -9.10 -7.56
CA GLN A 77 1.58 -8.02 -7.71
C GLN A 77 1.69 -7.28 -9.04
N LYS A 78 2.91 -6.87 -9.46
CA LYS A 78 3.11 -6.16 -10.73
C LYS A 78 2.66 -6.97 -11.95
N GLN A 79 2.87 -8.29 -11.94
CA GLN A 79 2.44 -9.17 -13.02
C GLN A 79 0.93 -9.45 -12.94
N HIS A 80 0.40 -9.64 -11.74
CA HIS A 80 -1.02 -9.85 -11.51
C HIS A 80 -1.86 -8.64 -11.97
N HIS A 81 -1.43 -7.42 -11.66
CA HIS A 81 -2.14 -6.19 -12.03
C HIS A 81 -2.05 -5.80 -13.50
N GLN A 82 -1.28 -6.53 -14.31
CA GLN A 82 -1.39 -6.44 -15.76
C GLN A 82 -2.65 -7.14 -16.30
N LYS A 83 -3.23 -8.08 -15.52
CA LYS A 83 -4.36 -8.91 -15.92
C LYS A 83 -5.63 -8.66 -15.10
N CYS A 84 -5.49 -8.18 -13.86
CA CYS A 84 -6.58 -7.89 -12.95
C CYS A 84 -6.45 -6.47 -12.40
N SER A 85 -7.51 -5.67 -12.43
CA SER A 85 -7.45 -4.35 -11.81
C SER A 85 -7.53 -4.47 -10.28
N PHE A 86 -6.93 -3.52 -9.56
CA PHE A 86 -7.05 -3.45 -8.10
C PHE A 86 -8.51 -3.48 -7.63
N GLN A 87 -9.41 -2.79 -8.33
CA GLN A 87 -10.83 -2.76 -7.97
C GLN A 87 -11.48 -4.13 -8.11
N ALA A 88 -11.15 -4.88 -9.17
CA ALA A 88 -11.64 -6.25 -9.35
C ALA A 88 -11.10 -7.17 -8.26
N GLU A 89 -9.79 -7.12 -7.98
CA GLU A 89 -9.16 -7.88 -6.90
C GLU A 89 -9.77 -7.56 -5.52
N TYR A 90 -10.01 -6.27 -5.24
CA TYR A 90 -10.61 -5.83 -3.98
C TYR A 90 -12.04 -6.38 -3.79
N LEU A 91 -12.86 -6.37 -4.84
CA LEU A 91 -14.20 -6.96 -4.81
C LEU A 91 -14.15 -8.48 -4.60
N GLU A 92 -13.20 -9.17 -5.24
CA GLU A 92 -12.97 -10.60 -5.01
C GLU A 92 -12.56 -10.90 -3.56
N LEU A 93 -11.65 -10.10 -2.99
CA LEU A 93 -11.24 -10.23 -1.59
C LEU A 93 -12.39 -10.01 -0.62
N ILE A 94 -13.24 -8.99 -0.84
CA ILE A 94 -14.44 -8.76 -0.02
C ILE A 94 -15.37 -9.97 -0.07
N LYS A 95 -15.63 -10.48 -1.29
CA LYS A 95 -16.49 -11.63 -1.50
C LYS A 95 -15.94 -12.88 -0.81
N LEU A 96 -14.63 -13.11 -0.91
CA LEU A 96 -13.95 -14.25 -0.30
C LEU A 96 -14.02 -14.22 1.23
N HIS A 97 -13.91 -13.03 1.82
CA HIS A 97 -13.86 -12.86 3.28
C HIS A 97 -15.21 -12.49 3.92
N SER A 98 -16.31 -12.49 3.14
CA SER A 98 -17.67 -12.19 3.62
C SER A 98 -17.76 -10.89 4.43
N VAL A 99 -16.93 -9.90 4.07
CA VAL A 99 -16.92 -8.60 4.76
C VAL A 99 -18.11 -7.77 4.24
N GLN A 100 -19.04 -7.39 5.11
CA GLN A 100 -20.08 -6.44 4.73
C GLN A 100 -19.45 -5.06 4.56
N THR A 101 -19.36 -4.58 3.32
CA THR A 101 -18.94 -3.22 3.04
C THR A 101 -20.15 -2.32 2.86
N ASN A 102 -20.34 -1.36 3.76
CA ASN A 102 -21.10 -0.16 3.44
C ASN A 102 -20.24 0.64 2.45
N LEU A 103 -20.65 0.68 1.19
CA LEU A 103 -19.95 1.46 0.16
C LEU A 103 -19.96 2.95 0.55
N ILE A 104 -18.79 3.57 0.40
CA ILE A 104 -18.51 5.00 0.57
C ILE A 104 -19.21 5.81 -0.53
#